data_AF-A0A7K6QRK3-F1
#
_entry.id   AF-A0A7K6QRK3-F1
#
_cell.length_a   1.000
_cell.length_b   1.000
_cell.length_c   1.000
_cell.angle_alpha   90.00
_cell.angle_beta   90.00
_cell.angle_gamma   90.00
#
_symmetry.space_group_name_H-M   'P 1'
#
loop_
_entity.id
_entity.type
_entity.pdbx_description
1 polymer ?
#
loop_
_entity_poly.entity_id
_entity_poly.type
_entity_poly.pdbx_seq_one_letter_code
_entity_poly.pdbx_strand_id
1 'polypeptide(L)'
;VLPCSSGVDATVVVKNPCEFPIEFYSLDFDKQYLQEEKILRAVRGHKSSKTFLMPPRAPGETLPPEVLQYFEAQKRLHAQKAEAEAEAKAKATAAQKNAALQKSVNPEPTVEVIENPITQALKRHVGMDTSPESKEAPQHRGVLLIIHGAPLAGKTATAAGLCKYYGIPCLSIDTVVREAIASN
;
A
#
# COMPACT_ATOMS: atom_id res chain seq x y z
N VAL A 1 -3.00 -34.00 -17.37
CA VAL A 1 -1.78 -34.37 -18.12
C VAL A 1 -1.16 -35.57 -17.42
N LEU A 2 -0.88 -36.65 -18.15
CA LEU A 2 -0.25 -37.85 -17.58
C LEU A 2 1.27 -37.63 -17.47
N PRO A 3 1.96 -38.21 -16.47
CA PRO A 3 3.42 -38.19 -16.44
C PRO A 3 3.97 -38.86 -17.71
N CYS A 4 4.91 -38.22 -18.39
CA CYS A 4 5.59 -38.68 -19.61
C CYS A 4 4.81 -38.59 -20.94
N SER A 5 3.67 -37.90 -21.01
CA SER A 5 3.08 -37.57 -22.32
C SER A 5 3.89 -36.47 -23.00
N SER A 6 4.09 -36.54 -24.33
CA SER A 6 4.54 -35.39 -25.11
C SER A 6 3.60 -34.22 -24.83
N GLY A 7 4.16 -33.09 -24.37
CA GLY A 7 3.38 -31.87 -24.13
C GLY A 7 2.54 -31.54 -25.36
N VAL A 8 1.34 -30.99 -25.14
CA VAL A 8 0.48 -30.52 -26.22
C VAL A 8 0.72 -29.04 -26.37
N ASP A 9 1.34 -28.65 -27.48
CA ASP A 9 1.53 -27.26 -27.84
C ASP A 9 0.40 -26.82 -28.76
N ALA A 10 -0.20 -25.67 -28.47
CA ALA A 10 -1.29 -25.09 -29.26
C ALA A 10 -1.02 -23.61 -29.52
N THR A 11 -1.32 -23.15 -30.75
CA THR A 11 -1.20 -21.74 -31.11
C THR A 11 -2.51 -21.01 -30.82
N VAL A 12 -2.43 -19.91 -30.07
CA VAL A 12 -3.59 -19.07 -29.73
C VAL A 12 -3.41 -17.70 -30.38
N VAL A 13 -4.44 -17.21 -31.07
CA VAL A 13 -4.46 -15.86 -31.65
C VAL A 13 -5.33 -14.98 -30.76
N VAL A 14 -4.76 -13.87 -30.32
CA VAL A 14 -5.44 -12.90 -29.45
C VAL A 14 -5.58 -11.58 -30.19
N LYS A 15 -6.77 -10.99 -30.14
CA LYS A 15 -7.06 -9.66 -30.72
C LYS A 15 -7.64 -8.78 -29.62
N ASN A 16 -7.14 -7.55 -29.51
CA ASN A 16 -7.72 -6.54 -28.64
C ASN A 16 -8.83 -5.78 -29.41
N PRO A 17 -10.11 -5.96 -29.08
CA PRO A 17 -11.21 -5.21 -29.71
C PRO A 17 -11.44 -3.82 -29.09
N CYS A 18 -10.74 -3.48 -28.02
CA CYS A 18 -10.93 -2.24 -27.27
C CYS A 18 -10.02 -1.11 -27.77
N GLU A 19 -10.45 0.12 -27.54
CA GLU A 19 -9.70 1.35 -27.90
C GLU A 19 -8.59 1.69 -26.89
N PHE A 20 -8.42 0.89 -25.84
CA PHE A 20 -7.39 1.07 -24.83
C PHE A 20 -6.39 -0.10 -24.85
N PRO A 21 -5.13 0.13 -24.44
CA PRO A 21 -4.12 -0.92 -24.39
C PRO A 21 -4.51 -2.03 -23.40
N ILE A 22 -4.25 -3.28 -23.77
CA ILE A 22 -4.46 -4.47 -22.93
C ILE A 22 -3.11 -5.17 -22.76
N GLU A 23 -2.83 -5.60 -21.52
CA GLU A 23 -1.66 -6.42 -21.19
C GLU A 23 -2.09 -7.85 -20.89
N PHE A 24 -1.33 -8.81 -21.42
CA PHE A 24 -1.47 -10.23 -21.11
C PHE A 24 -0.27 -10.66 -20.29
N TYR A 25 -0.54 -11.22 -19.12
CA TYR A 25 0.49 -11.81 -18.27
C TYR A 25 0.15 -13.28 -18.00
N SER A 26 1.17 -14.06 -17.70
CA SER A 26 1.03 -15.46 -17.32
C SER A 26 1.64 -15.66 -15.95
N LEU A 27 0.85 -16.14 -15.00
CA LEU A 27 1.31 -16.37 -13.62
C LEU A 27 2.53 -17.29 -13.54
N ASP A 28 2.61 -18.27 -14.44
CA ASP A 28 3.64 -19.32 -14.41
C ASP A 28 4.84 -19.01 -15.30
N PHE A 29 4.64 -18.29 -16.41
CA PHE A 29 5.67 -18.11 -17.45
C PHE A 29 6.22 -16.68 -17.52
N ASP A 30 5.51 -15.69 -16.98
CA ASP A 30 5.92 -14.31 -17.04
C ASP A 30 6.99 -13.99 -15.97
N LYS A 31 8.20 -13.70 -16.43
CA LYS A 31 9.33 -13.36 -15.56
C LYS A 31 9.10 -12.07 -14.79
N GLN A 32 8.39 -11.09 -15.37
CA GLN A 32 8.10 -9.82 -14.72
C GLN A 32 7.13 -10.05 -13.56
N TYR A 33 6.02 -10.75 -13.81
CA TYR A 33 5.06 -11.13 -12.77
C TYR A 33 5.76 -11.88 -11.62
N LEU A 34 6.57 -12.89 -11.92
CA LEU A 34 7.27 -13.68 -10.91
C LEU A 34 8.24 -12.85 -10.05
N GLN A 35 8.86 -11.81 -10.61
CA GLN A 35 9.71 -10.89 -9.87
C GLN A 35 8.88 -9.95 -8.99
N GLU A 36 7.82 -9.36 -9.53
CA GLU A 36 6.91 -8.48 -8.80
C GLU A 36 6.26 -9.23 -7.63
N GLU A 37 5.82 -10.46 -7.82
CA GLU A 37 5.21 -11.27 -6.76
C GLU A 37 6.20 -11.55 -5.61
N LYS A 38 7.48 -11.81 -5.91
CA LYS A 38 8.53 -11.99 -4.90
C LYS A 38 8.72 -10.72 -4.06
N ILE A 39 8.72 -9.56 -4.71
CA ILE A 39 8.84 -8.26 -4.07
C ILE A 39 7.63 -8.01 -3.15
N LEU A 40 6.42 -8.16 -3.68
CA LEU A 40 5.18 -7.97 -2.94
C LEU A 40 5.05 -8.93 -1.75
N ARG A 41 5.51 -10.17 -1.90
CA ARG A 41 5.55 -11.17 -0.82
C ARG A 41 6.51 -10.76 0.30
N ALA A 42 7.66 -10.18 -0.04
CA ALA A 42 8.60 -9.66 0.95
C ALA A 42 8.05 -8.45 1.71
N VAL A 43 7.36 -7.53 1.01
CA VAL A 43 6.73 -6.34 1.60
C VAL A 43 5.59 -6.69 2.56
N ARG A 44 4.81 -7.72 2.24
CA ARG A 44 3.63 -8.14 3.01
C ARG A 44 3.95 -8.62 4.43
N GLY A 45 5.10 -9.28 4.62
CA GLY A 45 5.35 -10.10 5.81
C GLY A 45 4.27 -11.19 6.00
N HIS A 46 4.37 -12.00 7.05
CA HIS A 46 3.37 -13.03 7.37
C HIS A 46 2.07 -12.46 7.98
N LYS A 47 1.57 -11.30 7.52
CA LYS A 47 0.32 -10.72 8.03
C LYS A 47 -0.91 -11.30 7.32
N SER A 48 -2.00 -11.38 8.08
CA SER A 48 -3.20 -12.19 7.82
C SER A 48 -4.14 -11.65 6.73
N SER A 49 -3.97 -10.41 6.26
CA SER A 49 -4.74 -9.88 5.13
C SER A 49 -4.10 -10.29 3.80
N LYS A 50 -4.91 -10.92 2.93
CA LYS A 50 -4.46 -11.42 1.61
C LYS A 50 -4.49 -10.36 0.51
N THR A 51 -5.14 -9.22 0.74
CA THR A 51 -5.39 -8.20 -0.28
C THR A 51 -4.87 -6.85 0.20
N PHE A 52 -4.22 -6.11 -0.69
CA PHE A 52 -3.85 -4.71 -0.50
C PHE A 52 -4.28 -3.90 -1.71
N LEU A 53 -4.57 -2.62 -1.49
CA LEU A 53 -4.94 -1.68 -2.54
C LEU A 53 -3.66 -1.06 -3.09
N MET A 54 -3.48 -1.12 -4.41
CA MET A 54 -2.42 -0.39 -5.10
C MET A 54 -3.03 0.69 -5.99
N PRO A 55 -2.25 1.74 -6.31
CA PRO A 55 -2.60 2.65 -7.39
C PRO A 55 -2.92 1.88 -8.69
N PRO A 56 -3.90 2.33 -9.48
CA PRO A 56 -4.13 1.80 -10.82
C PRO A 56 -2.87 1.97 -11.66
N ARG A 57 -2.49 0.91 -12.37
CA ARG A 57 -1.31 0.86 -13.25
C ARG A 57 -1.73 0.78 -14.72
N ALA A 58 -0.97 1.43 -15.59
CA ALA A 58 -1.10 1.24 -17.02
C ALA A 58 -0.49 -0.11 -17.47
N PRO A 59 -0.91 -0.66 -18.62
CA PRO A 59 -0.26 -1.80 -19.25
C PRO A 59 1.26 -1.64 -19.37
N GLY A 60 2.02 -2.60 -18.85
CA GLY A 60 3.49 -2.61 -18.85
C GLY A 60 4.15 -1.77 -17.77
N GLU A 61 3.39 -1.09 -16.91
CA GLU A 61 3.93 -0.28 -15.83
C GLU A 61 4.43 -1.14 -14.66
N THR A 62 5.64 -0.85 -14.18
CA THR A 62 6.26 -1.58 -13.06
C THR A 62 5.57 -1.28 -11.73
N LEU A 63 5.96 -2.02 -10.68
CA LEU A 63 5.54 -1.68 -9.32
C LEU A 63 5.89 -0.23 -8.95
N PRO A 64 5.10 0.40 -8.05
CA PRO A 64 5.40 1.75 -7.57
C PRO A 64 6.82 1.87 -7.01
N PRO A 65 7.50 3.00 -7.26
CA PRO A 65 8.90 3.18 -6.86
C PRO A 65 9.10 3.05 -5.34
N GLU A 66 8.10 3.42 -4.53
CA GLU A 66 8.12 3.28 -3.07
C GLU A 66 8.28 1.81 -2.65
N VAL A 67 7.62 0.89 -3.36
CA VAL A 67 7.67 -0.55 -3.10
C VAL A 67 9.03 -1.11 -3.49
N LEU A 68 9.57 -0.69 -4.64
CA LEU A 68 10.88 -1.11 -5.11
C LEU A 68 12.00 -0.64 -4.17
N GLN A 69 11.98 0.65 -3.80
CA GLN A 69 12.95 1.23 -2.86
C GLN A 69 12.92 0.53 -1.50
N TYR A 70 11.72 0.25 -0.97
CA TYR A 70 11.58 -0.49 0.27
C TYR A 70 12.21 -1.88 0.17
N PHE A 71 11.96 -2.62 -0.91
CA PHE A 71 12.52 -3.95 -1.11
C PHE A 71 14.05 -3.94 -1.21
N GLU A 72 14.62 -2.97 -1.94
CA GLU A 72 16.07 -2.79 -2.00
C GLU A 72 16.67 -2.47 -0.64
N ALA A 73 16.05 -1.58 0.13
CA ALA A 73 16.49 -1.22 1.47
C ALA A 73 16.47 -2.44 2.41
N GLN A 74 15.42 -3.25 2.36
CA GLN A 74 15.34 -4.51 3.10
C GLN A 74 16.48 -5.46 2.70
N LYS A 75 16.73 -5.62 1.40
CA LYS A 75 17.81 -6.48 0.89
C LYS A 75 19.19 -6.03 1.41
N ARG A 76 19.47 -4.72 1.41
CA ARG A 76 20.72 -4.15 1.94
C ARG A 76 20.87 -4.41 3.43
N LEU A 77 19.80 -4.20 4.20
CA LEU A 77 19.80 -4.42 5.65
C LEU A 77 19.97 -5.91 6.01
N HIS A 78 19.35 -6.81 5.27
CA HIS A 78 19.56 -8.26 5.44
C HIS A 78 21.00 -8.69 5.08
N ALA A 79 21.60 -8.12 4.03
CA ALA A 79 22.99 -8.39 3.68
C ALA A 79 23.96 -7.96 4.79
N GLN A 80 23.81 -6.73 5.30
CA GLN A 80 24.64 -6.20 6.40
C GLN A 80 24.51 -7.05 7.68
N LYS A 81 23.30 -7.49 8.02
CA LYS A 81 23.07 -8.39 9.17
C LYS A 81 23.74 -9.75 8.96
N ALA A 82 23.63 -10.33 7.78
CA ALA A 82 24.26 -11.62 7.48
C ALA A 82 25.80 -11.53 7.54
N GLU A 83 26.39 -10.44 7.06
CA GLU A 83 27.83 -10.17 7.17
C GLU A 83 28.27 -10.00 8.64
N ALA A 84 27.54 -9.19 9.42
CA ALA A 84 27.82 -9.01 10.85
C ALA A 84 27.66 -10.32 11.65
N GLU A 85 26.65 -11.13 11.34
CA GLU A 85 26.48 -12.46 11.95
C GLU A 85 27.58 -13.45 11.54
N ALA A 86 28.05 -13.41 10.29
CA ALA A 86 29.15 -14.22 9.82
C ALA A 86 30.47 -13.82 10.51
N GLU A 87 30.72 -12.52 10.68
CA GLU A 87 31.89 -12.01 11.39
C GLU A 87 31.84 -12.31 12.90
N ALA A 88 30.65 -12.21 13.51
CA ALA A 88 30.43 -12.61 14.90
C ALA A 88 30.60 -14.13 15.11
N LYS A 89 30.11 -14.96 14.16
CA LYS A 89 30.30 -16.42 14.20
C LYS A 89 31.77 -16.80 14.00
N ALA A 90 32.51 -16.10 13.14
CA ALA A 90 33.95 -16.30 12.93
C ALA A 90 34.78 -15.88 14.17
N LYS A 91 34.43 -14.77 14.82
CA LYS A 91 35.06 -14.34 16.09
C LYS A 91 34.70 -15.27 17.26
N ALA A 92 33.49 -15.82 17.29
CA ALA A 92 33.05 -16.79 18.30
C ALA A 92 33.72 -18.17 18.15
N THR A 93 34.13 -18.57 16.94
CA THR A 93 34.90 -19.82 16.74
C THR A 93 36.34 -19.71 17.27
N ALA A 94 36.89 -18.51 17.43
CA ALA A 94 38.22 -18.27 18.00
C ALA A 94 38.23 -18.12 19.54
N ALA A 95 37.07 -17.95 20.19
CA ALA A 95 36.96 -17.60 21.61
C ALA A 95 36.26 -18.68 22.47
N GLN A 96 36.48 -19.96 22.17
CA GLN A 96 36.09 -21.05 23.07
C GLN A 96 37.04 -21.15 24.27
N LYS A 97 36.83 -20.28 25.26
CA LYS A 97 37.02 -20.50 26.71
C LYS A 97 36.56 -19.24 27.44
N ASN A 98 35.27 -19.19 27.79
CA ASN A 98 34.78 -18.86 29.13
C ASN A 98 33.25 -18.74 29.07
N ALA A 99 32.59 -19.63 29.79
CA ALA A 99 31.17 -19.59 30.03
C ALA A 99 30.87 -18.61 31.17
N ALA A 100 29.96 -17.65 30.93
CA ALA A 100 28.95 -17.22 31.90
C ALA A 100 28.03 -16.16 31.29
N LEU A 101 26.79 -16.59 31.02
CA LEU A 101 25.56 -15.86 31.31
C LEU A 101 25.62 -14.32 31.24
N GLN A 102 25.29 -13.74 30.08
CA GLN A 102 24.64 -12.44 30.04
C GLN A 102 23.49 -12.46 29.04
N LYS A 103 22.28 -12.42 29.59
CA LYS A 103 21.01 -12.29 28.89
C LYS A 103 20.99 -10.86 28.33
N SER A 104 21.51 -10.67 27.12
CA SER A 104 21.45 -9.38 26.43
C SER A 104 19.99 -9.10 26.11
N VAL A 105 19.43 -8.14 26.83
CA VAL A 105 18.18 -7.47 26.47
C VAL A 105 18.36 -6.94 25.06
N ASN A 106 17.67 -7.55 24.10
CA ASN A 106 17.54 -6.95 22.77
C ASN A 106 16.88 -5.60 23.00
N PRO A 107 17.51 -4.46 22.64
CA PRO A 107 16.72 -3.28 22.42
C PRO A 107 15.80 -3.66 21.26
N GLU A 108 14.50 -3.75 21.53
CA GLU A 108 13.52 -3.65 20.46
C GLU A 108 13.97 -2.45 19.64
N PRO A 109 14.34 -2.61 18.36
CA PRO A 109 14.63 -1.47 17.54
C PRO A 109 13.32 -0.69 17.58
N THR A 110 13.36 0.48 18.20
CA THR A 110 12.33 1.50 18.07
C THR A 110 12.00 1.52 16.61
N VAL A 111 10.87 0.90 16.27
CA VAL A 111 10.40 0.82 14.90
C VAL A 111 10.04 2.26 14.62
N GLU A 112 10.98 3.03 14.08
CA GLU A 112 10.65 4.13 13.19
C GLU A 112 9.56 3.54 12.33
N VAL A 113 8.35 4.08 12.46
CA VAL A 113 7.18 3.56 11.76
C VAL A 113 7.51 3.73 10.29
N ILE A 114 8.13 2.71 9.69
CA ILE A 114 8.41 2.67 8.27
C ILE A 114 7.01 2.62 7.69
N GLU A 115 6.57 3.79 7.26
CA GLU A 115 5.28 4.00 6.64
C GLU A 115 5.16 2.94 5.55
N ASN A 116 4.07 2.17 5.58
CA ASN A 116 3.89 1.07 4.65
C ASN A 116 4.09 1.60 3.21
N PRO A 117 5.02 1.03 2.41
CA PRO A 117 5.33 1.56 1.09
C PRO A 117 4.12 1.60 0.16
N ILE A 118 3.15 0.70 0.38
CA ILE A 118 1.88 0.69 -0.35
C ILE A 118 1.01 1.90 0.04
N THR A 119 0.96 2.25 1.32
CA THR A 119 0.25 3.45 1.80
C THR A 119 0.91 4.71 1.25
N GLN A 120 2.24 4.74 1.18
CA GLN A 120 2.97 5.85 0.60
C GLN A 120 2.66 6.02 -0.90
N ALA A 121 2.66 4.92 -1.66
CA ALA A 121 2.29 4.92 -3.07
C ALA A 121 0.84 5.41 -3.29
N LEU A 122 -0.11 5.01 -2.44
CA LEU A 122 -1.49 5.49 -2.49
C LEU A 122 -1.60 6.99 -2.20
N LYS A 123 -0.90 7.50 -1.19
CA LYS A 123 -0.88 8.94 -0.87
C LYS A 123 -0.38 9.77 -2.05
N ARG A 124 0.73 9.34 -2.66
CA ARG A 124 1.27 9.96 -3.86
C ARG A 124 0.25 9.96 -5.00
N HIS A 125 -0.40 8.83 -5.24
CA HIS A 125 -1.38 8.70 -6.33
C HIS A 125 -2.60 9.61 -6.14
N VAL A 126 -3.08 9.75 -4.91
CA VAL A 126 -4.24 10.60 -4.56
C VAL A 126 -3.86 12.08 -4.44
N GLY A 127 -2.56 12.41 -4.52
CA GLY A 127 -2.08 13.79 -4.34
C GLY A 127 -2.19 14.26 -2.90
N MET A 128 -2.10 13.36 -1.92
CA MET A 128 -2.00 13.74 -0.50
C MET A 128 -0.58 14.19 -0.17
N ASP A 129 -0.47 15.27 0.60
CA ASP A 129 0.82 15.79 1.05
C ASP A 129 1.57 14.76 1.91
N THR A 130 2.76 14.36 1.46
CA THR A 130 3.67 13.45 2.18
C THR A 130 4.76 14.20 2.94
N SER A 131 4.66 15.52 3.07
CA SER A 131 5.64 16.37 3.74
C SER A 131 5.73 16.02 5.24
N PRO A 132 6.90 16.23 5.88
CA PRO A 132 7.04 16.01 7.32
C PRO A 132 6.09 16.90 8.15
N GLU A 133 5.78 18.10 7.65
CA GLU A 133 4.83 19.03 8.27
C GLU A 133 3.40 18.45 8.32
N SER A 134 2.95 17.80 7.24
CA SER A 134 1.65 17.09 7.19
C SER A 134 1.62 15.82 8.05
N LYS A 135 2.79 15.25 8.40
CA LYS A 135 2.90 14.09 9.31
C LYS A 135 2.77 14.48 10.77
N GLU A 136 3.26 15.66 11.13
CA GLU A 136 3.26 16.20 12.50
C GLU A 136 2.02 17.03 12.82
N ALA A 137 1.34 17.56 11.79
CA ALA A 137 0.04 18.19 11.97
C ALA A 137 -0.94 17.20 12.63
N PRO A 138 -1.76 17.63 13.61
CA PRO A 138 -2.86 16.81 14.11
C PRO A 138 -3.66 16.35 12.91
N GLN A 139 -3.71 15.04 12.66
CA GLN A 139 -4.58 14.49 11.62
C GLN A 139 -6.01 14.85 12.01
N HIS A 140 -6.51 15.97 11.51
CA HIS A 140 -7.90 16.35 11.63
C HIS A 140 -8.68 15.34 10.78
N ARG A 141 -9.04 14.22 11.41
CA ARG A 141 -10.03 13.28 10.87
C ARG A 141 -11.41 13.94 10.95
N GLY A 142 -11.56 15.06 10.24
CA GLY A 142 -12.87 15.65 9.97
C GLY A 142 -13.68 14.63 9.17
N VAL A 143 -14.92 14.39 9.59
CA VAL A 143 -15.84 13.52 8.87
C VAL A 143 -16.66 14.40 7.95
N LEU A 144 -16.60 14.15 6.64
CA LEU A 144 -17.50 14.76 5.67
C LEU A 144 -18.70 13.82 5.45
N LEU A 145 -19.90 14.30 5.77
CA LEU A 145 -21.15 13.55 5.60
C LEU A 145 -21.89 14.07 4.36
N ILE A 146 -22.08 13.22 3.35
CA ILE A 146 -22.85 13.54 2.14
C ILE A 146 -24.21 12.85 2.25
N ILE A 147 -25.29 13.64 2.28
CA ILE A 147 -26.66 13.14 2.40
C ILE A 147 -27.37 13.35 1.07
N HIS A 148 -27.73 12.27 0.39
CA HIS A 148 -28.45 12.28 -0.88
C HIS A 148 -29.72 11.42 -0.80
N GLY A 149 -30.65 11.61 -1.75
CA GLY A 149 -31.92 10.87 -1.78
C GLY A 149 -33.00 11.58 -2.59
N ALA A 150 -34.14 10.91 -2.80
CA ALA A 150 -35.30 11.45 -3.51
C ALA A 150 -35.90 12.68 -2.81
N PRO A 151 -36.50 13.66 -3.53
CA PRO A 151 -37.13 14.83 -2.92
C PRO A 151 -38.14 14.41 -1.84
N LEU A 152 -38.25 15.20 -0.76
CA LEU A 152 -39.07 14.94 0.42
C LEU A 152 -38.69 13.71 1.28
N ALA A 153 -37.61 12.99 0.97
CA ALA A 153 -37.11 11.87 1.79
C ALA A 153 -36.52 12.28 3.17
N GLY A 154 -36.78 13.51 3.64
CA GLY A 154 -36.32 13.96 4.97
C GLY A 154 -34.83 14.30 5.09
N LYS A 155 -34.07 14.33 3.98
CA LYS A 155 -32.62 14.66 3.95
C LYS A 155 -32.24 15.85 4.83
N THR A 156 -32.99 16.95 4.73
CA THR A 156 -32.74 18.19 5.47
C THR A 156 -32.92 17.99 6.98
N ALA A 157 -33.92 17.20 7.39
CA ALA A 157 -34.15 16.90 8.79
C ALA A 157 -33.03 16.01 9.36
N THR A 158 -32.61 15.00 8.60
CA THR A 158 -31.47 14.13 8.97
C THR A 158 -30.17 14.92 9.04
N ALA A 159 -29.91 15.80 8.06
CA ALA A 159 -28.74 16.67 8.04
C ALA A 159 -28.68 17.57 9.27
N ALA A 160 -29.80 18.24 9.61
CA ALA A 160 -29.89 19.08 10.80
C ALA A 160 -29.66 18.28 12.10
N GLY A 161 -30.17 17.04 12.18
CA GLY A 161 -29.92 16.14 13.32
C GLY A 161 -28.45 15.78 13.48
N LEU A 162 -27.80 15.38 12.39
CA LEU A 162 -26.37 15.04 12.38
C LEU A 162 -25.49 16.27 12.66
N CYS A 163 -25.86 17.44 12.17
CA CYS A 163 -25.15 18.69 12.45
C CYS A 163 -25.19 19.05 13.92
N LYS A 164 -26.34 18.90 14.58
CA LYS A 164 -26.47 19.09 16.03
C LYS A 164 -25.68 18.05 16.82
N TYR A 165 -25.73 16.79 16.40
CA TYR A 165 -25.07 15.69 17.10
C TYR A 165 -23.54 15.80 17.06
N TYR A 166 -22.98 16.10 15.88
CA TYR A 166 -21.54 16.22 15.69
C TYR A 166 -21.00 17.65 15.88
N GLY A 167 -21.86 18.65 16.11
CA GLY A 167 -21.45 20.05 16.23
C GLY A 167 -20.84 20.61 14.94
N ILE A 168 -21.28 20.11 13.78
CA ILE A 168 -20.74 20.48 12.46
C ILE A 168 -21.70 21.39 11.69
N PRO A 169 -21.20 22.28 10.80
CA PRO A 169 -22.05 23.09 9.95
C PRO A 169 -22.73 22.24 8.86
N CYS A 170 -23.97 22.61 8.51
CA CYS A 170 -24.71 22.03 7.38
C CYS A 170 -24.54 22.92 6.15
N LEU A 171 -24.09 22.38 5.01
CA LEU A 171 -24.08 23.08 3.73
C LEU A 171 -25.08 22.45 2.77
N SER A 172 -25.97 23.27 2.21
CA SER A 172 -26.91 22.85 1.15
C SER A 172 -26.48 23.45 -0.18
N ILE A 173 -26.41 22.61 -1.21
CA ILE A 173 -26.09 23.05 -2.59
C ILE A 173 -27.11 24.10 -3.05
N ASP A 174 -28.39 23.91 -2.74
CA ASP A 174 -29.45 24.85 -3.11
C ASP A 174 -29.25 26.24 -2.51
N THR A 175 -28.67 26.34 -1.32
CA THR A 175 -28.37 27.62 -0.67
C THR A 175 -27.19 28.28 -1.36
N VAL A 176 -26.10 27.54 -1.59
CA VAL A 176 -24.90 28.06 -2.27
C VAL A 176 -25.23 28.54 -3.68
N VAL A 177 -26.02 27.78 -4.43
CA VAL A 177 -26.43 28.15 -5.79
C VAL A 177 -27.31 29.41 -5.77
N ARG A 178 -28.25 29.53 -4.83
CA ARG A 178 -29.09 30.75 -4.71
C ARG A 178 -28.26 31.98 -4.34
N GLU A 179 -27.33 31.85 -3.40
CA GLU A 179 -26.44 32.94 -3.01
C GLU A 179 -25.57 33.37 -4.19
N ALA A 180 -25.01 32.43 -4.96
CA ALA A 180 -24.21 32.72 -6.14
C ALA A 180 -25.00 33.43 -7.25
N ILE A 181 -26.27 33.06 -7.47
CA ILE A 181 -27.14 33.72 -8.45
C ILE A 181 -27.54 35.13 -7.97
N ALA A 182 -27.78 35.32 -6.68
CA ALA A 182 -28.15 36.62 -6.11
C ALA A 182 -26.97 37.60 -5.98
N SER A 183 -25.72 37.09 -5.99
CA SER A 183 -24.50 37.89 -5.93
C SER A 183 -24.00 38.40 -7.29
N ASN A 184 -24.80 38.26 -8.35
CA ASN A 184 -24.51 38.65 -9.72
C ASN A 184 -25.51 39.72 -10.18
#